data_AF-A0A9E8HM34-F1
#
_entry.id   AF-A0A9E8HM34-F1
#
_cell.length_a   1.000
_cell.length_b   1.000
_cell.length_c   1.000
_cell.angle_alpha   90.00
_cell.angle_beta   90.00
_cell.angle_gamma   90.00
#
_symmetry.space_group_name_H-M   'P 1'
#
loop_
_entity.id
_entity.type
_entity.pdbx_description
1 polymer ?
#
loop_
_entity_poly.entity_id
_entity_poly.type
_entity_poly.pdbx_seq_one_letter_code
_entity_poly.pdbx_strand_id
1 'polypeptide(L)'
;MKQLLLNQTCVFHLTRMAFRVQNKYKKRYHLTDEDDLLALIHFVDNSKDIELRRSFMLFYINCPDAIKDYLESHHDIQSPIECYQSLGSL
;
A
#
# COMPACT_ATOMS: atom_id res chain seq x y z
N MET A 1 -12.57 0.06 8.42
CA MET A 1 -12.79 1.05 7.35
C MET A 1 -14.29 1.20 7.21
N LYS A 2 -14.88 2.34 7.62
CA LYS A 2 -16.27 2.67 7.29
C LYS A 2 -16.45 2.60 5.77
N GLN A 3 -16.90 1.47 5.20
CA GLN A 3 -17.19 1.22 3.77
C GLN A 3 -16.50 2.15 2.76
N LEU A 4 -15.19 2.37 2.90
CA LEU A 4 -14.45 3.14 1.90
C LEU A 4 -14.18 2.16 0.77
N LEU A 5 -14.99 2.28 -0.29
CA LEU A 5 -14.94 1.39 -1.44
C LEU A 5 -13.64 1.63 -2.22
N LEU A 6 -12.74 0.66 -2.18
CA LEU A 6 -11.61 0.61 -3.07
C LEU A 6 -12.08 0.29 -4.49
N ASN A 7 -11.55 1.00 -5.48
CA ASN A 7 -11.79 0.65 -6.87
C ASN A 7 -11.02 -0.65 -7.24
N GLN A 8 -11.38 -1.24 -8.39
CA GLN A 8 -10.78 -2.50 -8.84
C GLN A 8 -9.26 -2.40 -9.03
N THR A 9 -8.74 -1.25 -9.44
CA THR A 9 -7.29 -1.02 -9.60
C THR A 9 -6.56 -1.09 -8.26
N CYS A 10 -7.11 -0.49 -7.20
CA CYS A 10 -6.57 -0.60 -5.85
C CYS A 10 -6.56 -2.06 -5.37
N VAL A 11 -7.67 -2.77 -5.56
CA VAL A 11 -7.79 -4.19 -5.17
C VAL A 11 -6.77 -5.05 -5.91
N PHE A 12 -6.56 -4.80 -7.21
CA PHE A 12 -5.55 -5.49 -8.00
C PHE A 12 -4.14 -5.29 -7.42
N HIS A 13 -3.75 -4.06 -7.10
CA HIS A 13 -2.42 -3.77 -6.55
C HIS A 13 -2.24 -4.33 -5.12
N LEU A 14 -3.26 -4.26 -4.26
CA LEU A 14 -3.25 -4.92 -2.95
C LEU A 14 -3.06 -6.44 -3.07
N THR A 15 -3.80 -7.07 -3.98
CA THR A 15 -3.69 -8.52 -4.25
C THR A 15 -2.28 -8.88 -4.73
N ARG A 16 -1.70 -8.07 -5.62
CA ARG A 16 -0.32 -8.27 -6.11
C ARG A 16 0.69 -8.15 -4.98
N MET A 17 0.53 -7.17 -4.08
CA MET A 17 1.36 -7.02 -2.89
C MET A 17 1.26 -8.25 -1.98
N ALA A 18 0.04 -8.64 -1.58
CA ALA A 18 -0.20 -9.79 -0.71
C ALA A 18 0.40 -11.08 -1.28
N PHE A 19 0.18 -11.36 -2.57
CA PHE A 19 0.71 -12.53 -3.26
C PHE A 19 2.24 -12.56 -3.27
N ARG A 20 2.89 -11.42 -3.55
CA ARG A 20 4.35 -11.33 -3.54
C ARG A 20 4.91 -11.51 -2.13
N VAL A 21 4.27 -10.91 -1.13
CA VAL A 21 4.68 -11.07 0.27
C VAL A 21 4.56 -12.53 0.71
N GLN A 22 3.47 -13.21 0.36
CA GLN A 22 3.29 -14.63 0.61
C GLN A 22 4.38 -15.48 -0.03
N ASN A 23 4.70 -15.25 -1.30
CA ASN A 23 5.63 -16.12 -2.02
C ASN A 23 7.08 -15.92 -1.61
N LYS A 24 7.51 -14.67 -1.46
CA LYS A 24 8.91 -14.31 -1.20
C LYS A 24 9.24 -14.27 0.29
N TYR A 25 8.34 -13.79 1.12
CA TYR A 25 8.59 -13.57 2.56
C TYR A 25 7.81 -14.54 3.45
N LYS A 26 6.99 -15.43 2.87
CA LYS A 26 6.19 -16.45 3.59
C LYS A 26 5.21 -15.85 4.62
N LYS A 27 4.82 -14.59 4.44
CA LYS A 27 3.81 -13.89 5.26
C LYS A 27 2.49 -13.78 4.49
N ARG A 28 1.37 -14.11 5.12
CA ARG A 28 0.03 -14.02 4.53
C ARG A 28 -0.74 -12.90 5.21
N TYR A 29 -1.53 -12.17 4.42
CA TYR A 29 -2.42 -11.11 4.88
C TYR A 29 -3.78 -11.28 4.21
N HIS A 30 -4.86 -11.12 4.97
CA HIS A 30 -6.23 -11.19 4.50
C HIS A 30 -6.74 -9.80 4.12
N LEU A 31 -6.96 -9.56 2.83
CA LEU A 31 -7.34 -8.23 2.33
C LEU A 31 -8.76 -7.78 2.71
N THR A 32 -9.57 -8.69 3.25
CA THR A 32 -10.91 -8.40 3.77
C THR A 32 -10.89 -7.96 5.23
N ASP A 33 -9.78 -8.19 5.92
CA ASP A 33 -9.54 -7.75 7.29
C ASP A 33 -8.74 -6.45 7.26
N GLU A 34 -9.20 -5.44 8.00
CA GLU A 34 -8.59 -4.12 7.97
C GLU A 34 -7.19 -4.12 8.59
N ASP A 35 -7.03 -4.80 9.72
CA ASP A 35 -5.76 -4.83 10.45
C ASP A 35 -4.69 -5.54 9.61
N ASP A 36 -5.05 -6.64 8.95
CA ASP A 36 -4.15 -7.37 8.05
C ASP A 36 -3.80 -6.56 6.78
N LEU A 37 -4.75 -5.77 6.25
CA LEU A 37 -4.50 -4.87 5.13
C LEU A 37 -3.52 -3.75 5.51
N LEU A 38 -3.71 -3.13 6.67
CA LEU A 38 -2.80 -2.11 7.19
C LEU A 38 -1.41 -2.70 7.47
N ALA A 39 -1.35 -3.89 8.06
CA ALA A 39 -0.09 -4.60 8.29
C ALA A 39 0.65 -4.92 6.98
N LEU A 40 -0.08 -5.30 5.92
CA LEU A 40 0.50 -5.47 4.58
C LEU A 40 1.09 -4.16 4.07
N ILE A 41 0.36 -3.05 4.14
CA ILE A 41 0.82 -1.76 3.64
C ILE A 41 2.07 -1.33 4.39
N HIS A 42 2.08 -1.38 5.72
CA HIS A 42 3.26 -1.08 6.54
C HIS A 42 4.46 -1.97 6.20
N PHE A 43 4.22 -3.27 6.00
CA PHE A 43 5.28 -4.19 5.61
C PHE A 43 5.91 -3.78 4.28
N VAL A 44 5.07 -3.41 3.30
CA VAL A 44 5.52 -3.01 1.98
C VAL A 44 6.24 -1.66 2.02
N ASP A 45 5.72 -0.70 2.78
CA ASP A 45 6.32 0.62 2.92
C ASP A 45 7.75 0.50 3.50
N ASN A 46 7.96 -0.34 4.50
CA ASN A 46 9.28 -0.59 5.08
C ASN A 46 10.17 -1.54 4.26
N SER A 47 9.70 -2.05 3.11
CA SER A 47 10.43 -3.04 2.32
C SER A 47 11.44 -2.41 1.36
N LYS A 48 12.62 -3.03 1.24
CA LYS A 48 13.60 -2.73 0.18
C LYS A 48 13.28 -3.41 -1.17
N ASP A 49 12.14 -4.10 -1.26
CA ASP A 49 11.72 -4.77 -2.49
C ASP A 49 11.07 -3.79 -3.47
N ILE A 50 11.80 -3.45 -4.52
CA ILE A 50 11.39 -2.49 -5.55
C ILE A 50 10.03 -2.82 -6.16
N GLU A 51 9.70 -4.10 -6.37
CA GLU A 51 8.43 -4.49 -6.97
C GLU A 51 7.26 -4.36 -5.99
N LEU A 52 7.50 -4.58 -4.68
CA LEU A 52 6.50 -4.30 -3.65
C LEU A 52 6.29 -2.79 -3.54
N ARG A 53 7.37 -2.00 -3.45
CA ARG A 53 7.33 -0.53 -3.42
C ARG A 53 6.59 0.04 -4.63
N ARG A 54 6.87 -0.47 -5.84
CA ARG A 54 6.17 -0.09 -7.08
C ARG A 54 4.67 -0.41 -7.00
N SER A 55 4.31 -1.57 -6.49
CA SER A 55 2.90 -1.96 -6.35
C SER A 55 2.18 -1.09 -5.33
N PHE A 56 2.83 -0.72 -4.23
CA PHE A 56 2.29 0.21 -3.25
C PHE A 56 2.09 1.61 -3.83
N MET A 57 3.05 2.12 -4.58
CA MET A 57 2.90 3.41 -5.28
C MET A 57 1.70 3.40 -6.25
N LEU A 58 1.53 2.32 -7.02
CA LEU A 58 0.39 2.19 -7.93
C LEU A 58 -0.95 2.04 -7.18
N PHE A 59 -0.97 1.33 -6.05
CA PHE A 59 -2.13 1.30 -5.16
C PHE A 59 -2.48 2.71 -4.68
N TYR A 60 -1.48 3.44 -4.17
CA TYR A 60 -1.65 4.74 -3.54
C TYR A 60 -2.13 5.80 -4.55
N ILE A 61 -1.53 5.88 -5.74
CA ILE A 61 -1.95 6.83 -6.80
C ILE A 61 -3.41 6.61 -7.22
N ASN A 62 -3.86 5.36 -7.27
CA ASN A 62 -5.23 5.02 -7.65
C ASN A 62 -6.22 5.08 -6.48
N CYS A 63 -5.74 5.32 -5.25
CA CYS A 63 -6.58 5.29 -4.07
C CYS A 63 -7.47 6.54 -4.00
N PRO A 64 -8.75 6.41 -3.59
CA PRO A 64 -9.57 7.58 -3.27
C PRO A 64 -8.92 8.44 -2.20
N ASP A 65 -9.04 9.76 -2.30
CA ASP A 65 -8.39 10.68 -1.35
C ASP A 65 -8.84 10.44 0.10
N ALA A 66 -10.11 10.10 0.32
CA ALA A 66 -10.60 9.71 1.65
C ALA A 66 -9.88 8.48 2.25
N ILE A 67 -9.36 7.56 1.44
CA ILE A 67 -8.52 6.46 1.93
C ILE A 67 -7.10 6.98 2.20
N LYS A 68 -6.52 7.80 1.32
CA LYS A 68 -5.18 8.37 1.54
C LYS A 68 -5.13 9.14 2.85
N ASP A 69 -6.10 10.04 3.05
CA ASP A 69 -6.26 10.82 4.27
C ASP A 69 -6.37 9.90 5.49
N TYR A 70 -7.15 8.82 5.38
CA TYR A 70 -7.29 7.83 6.45
C TYR A 70 -5.96 7.13 6.78
N LEU A 71 -5.21 6.70 5.77
CA LEU A 71 -3.91 6.03 5.93
C LEU A 71 -2.87 6.97 6.56
N GLU A 72 -2.80 8.22 6.12
CA GLU A 72 -1.83 9.19 6.59
C GLU A 72 -2.13 9.68 8.01
N SER A 73 -3.39 10.03 8.28
CA SER A 73 -3.76 10.66 9.56
C SER A 73 -3.95 9.67 10.70
N HIS A 74 -4.30 8.42 10.42
CA HIS A 74 -4.61 7.43 11.47
C HIS A 74 -3.58 6.31 11.58
N HIS A 75 -2.79 6.06 10.52
CA HIS A 75 -1.93 4.88 10.46
C HIS A 75 -0.47 5.20 10.17
N ASP A 76 -0.04 6.46 10.11
CA ASP A 76 1.36 6.83 9.82
C ASP A 76 1.90 6.18 8.53
N ILE A 77 1.04 6.05 7.53
CA ILE A 77 1.39 5.55 6.20
C ILE A 77 1.52 6.76 5.28
N GLN A 78 2.76 7.14 4.98
CA GLN A 78 3.07 8.31 4.16
C GLN A 78 2.94 8.02 2.66
N SER A 79 2.79 9.08 1.87
CA SER A 79 2.79 8.99 0.41
C SER A 79 4.11 8.40 -0.11
N PRO A 80 4.09 7.25 -0.82
CA PRO A 80 5.30 6.67 -1.39
C PRO A 80 5.88 7.48 -2.55
N ILE A 81 5.17 8.52 -3.01
CA ILE A 81 5.54 9.39 -4.14
C ILE A 81 6.53 10.48 -3.68
N GLU A 82 6.39 10.98 -2.46
CA GLU A 82 7.23 12.06 -1.93
C GLU A 82 8.70 11.65 -1.83
N CYS A 83 8.97 10.38 -1.51
CA CYS A 83 10.32 9.81 -1.53
C CYS A 83 11.01 9.88 -2.91
N TYR A 84 10.24 10.01 -4.00
CA TYR A 84 10.80 10.14 -5.36
C TYR A 84 10.90 11.59 -5.83
N GLN A 85 10.07 12.50 -5.30
CA GLN A 85 10.17 13.92 -5.64
C GLN A 85 11.48 14.54 -5.12
N SER A 86 11.97 14.08 -3.96
CA SER A 86 13.28 14.48 -3.42
C SER A 86 14.49 14.01 -4.24
N LEU A 87 14.31 13.03 -5.13
CA LEU A 87 15.36 12.54 -6.04
C LEU A 87 15.42 13.32 -7.37
N GLY A 88 14.36 14.06 -7.70
CA GLY A 88 14.26 14.86 -8.92
C GLY A 88 14.76 16.31 -8.77
N SER A 89 15.29 16.68 -7.61
CA SER A 89 15.76 18.04 -7.29
C SER A 89 17.28 18.22 -7.42
N LEU A 90 17.95 17.41 -8.25
CA LEU A 90 19.40 17.48 -8.52
C LEU A 90 19.71 18.37 -9.73
#